data_AF-A0A812JJV1-F1
#
_entry.id   AF-A0A812JJV1-F1
#
_cell.length_a   1.000
_cell.length_b   1.000
_cell.length_c   1.000
_cell.angle_alpha   90.00
_cell.angle_beta   90.00
_cell.angle_gamma   90.00
#
_symmetry.space_group_name_H-M   'P 1'
#
loop_
_entity.id
_entity.type
_entity.pdbx_description
1 polymer ?
#
loop_
_entity_poly.entity_id
_entity_poly.type
_entity_poly.pdbx_seq_one_letter_code
_entity_poly.pdbx_strand_id
1 'polypeptide(L)'
;MPRLDQLEKENSGHTNAYQQGQGQRLQLVEELKQTHSGLCPILARTVLNGVAYHHAGLTTDERGLLEAAYRKGVLRCLCATSTLAAGVNLPARRVIIRSMKVGRDPLDAVRFRQMAGRAGRVGFDTEGECIVMARTLKEADEARALFAAQLQPLRSALGKERLVRAVLEVISLGLVRTVEELEVRFARKLFRCCEEWSSTCSSPAVMAVPASLLQDLRSALCSLKAQQLVEVDDPHGYPSIASSEPESQGTEVYSPQATIRSTPLGNGIVHSALKPEEALSVFSDLQRARKCLCLDNDLHLIFLATPAASVTIEPDWARYLSYYERLQSRDRAVSDAVGVSHHFLLKQSMGHRGPLPGSSGDWRQDRERVTALHRRFWAALALRELAAENPPARVACAFAASRGSLQALQGIAATYCGMVRQLCERVHWNDMAALFDCLMPRLNFGAATEALPLCRIPGVRD
;
A
#
# COMPACT_ATOMS: atom_id res chain seq x y z
N MET A 1 12.63 -56.63 29.11
CA MET A 1 11.38 -56.31 28.41
C MET A 1 10.68 -55.19 29.15
N PRO A 2 10.48 -54.00 28.56
CA PRO A 2 9.67 -52.96 29.18
C PRO A 2 8.23 -53.47 29.31
N ARG A 3 7.60 -53.25 30.46
CA ARG A 3 6.27 -53.75 30.81
C ARG A 3 5.22 -53.14 29.87
N LEU A 4 4.34 -53.99 29.31
CA LEU A 4 3.20 -53.61 28.45
C LEU A 4 2.37 -52.43 29.01
N ASP A 5 2.25 -52.32 30.33
CA ASP A 5 1.54 -51.24 31.03
C ASP A 5 2.12 -49.82 30.77
N GLN A 6 3.41 -49.70 30.46
CA GLN A 6 4.03 -48.41 30.12
C GLN A 6 3.71 -47.99 28.68
N LEU A 7 3.65 -48.96 27.75
CA LEU A 7 3.26 -48.73 26.35
C LEU A 7 1.76 -48.40 26.23
N GLU A 8 0.89 -48.99 27.06
CA GLU A 8 -0.54 -48.69 27.08
C GLU A 8 -0.85 -47.31 27.69
N LYS A 9 -0.10 -46.87 28.71
CA LYS A 9 -0.20 -45.51 29.27
C LYS A 9 0.32 -44.41 28.32
N GLU A 10 1.38 -44.69 27.56
CA GLU A 10 1.87 -43.79 26.52
C GLU A 10 0.90 -43.71 25.31
N ASN A 11 0.35 -44.86 24.88
CA ASN A 11 -0.64 -44.89 23.79
C ASN A 11 -1.97 -44.20 24.16
N SER A 12 -2.45 -44.36 25.39
CA SER A 12 -3.66 -43.70 25.90
C SER A 12 -3.48 -42.18 26.09
N GLY A 13 -2.28 -41.74 26.50
CA GLY A 13 -1.91 -40.32 26.54
C GLY A 13 -1.82 -39.69 25.14
N HIS A 14 -1.28 -40.41 24.15
CA HIS A 14 -1.22 -39.96 22.75
C HIS A 14 -2.60 -39.91 22.08
N THR A 15 -3.49 -40.87 22.36
CA THR A 15 -4.88 -40.83 21.83
C THR A 15 -5.68 -39.69 22.45
N ASN A 16 -5.55 -39.41 23.75
CA ASN A 16 -6.20 -38.26 24.38
C ASN A 16 -5.69 -36.91 23.85
N ALA A 17 -4.38 -36.74 23.68
CA ALA A 17 -3.82 -35.52 23.10
C ALA A 17 -4.22 -35.31 21.63
N TYR A 18 -4.33 -36.41 20.86
CA TYR A 18 -4.79 -36.39 19.48
C TYR A 18 -6.29 -36.02 19.38
N GLN A 19 -7.13 -36.62 20.22
CA GLN A 19 -8.56 -36.31 20.31
C GLN A 19 -8.81 -34.88 20.78
N GLN A 20 -8.07 -34.39 21.78
CA GLN A 20 -8.14 -33.01 22.24
C GLN A 20 -7.70 -32.01 21.15
N GLY A 21 -6.65 -32.33 20.40
CA GLY A 21 -6.21 -31.55 19.25
C GLY A 21 -7.22 -31.51 18.11
N GLN A 22 -7.95 -32.61 17.86
CA GLN A 22 -9.04 -32.64 16.87
C GLN A 22 -10.22 -31.75 17.31
N GLY A 23 -10.62 -31.79 18.58
CA GLY A 23 -11.68 -30.93 19.11
C GLY A 23 -11.36 -29.43 18.94
N GLN A 24 -10.13 -29.02 19.28
CA GLN A 24 -9.68 -27.64 19.10
C GLN A 24 -9.62 -27.20 17.64
N ARG A 25 -9.29 -28.12 16.72
CA ARG A 25 -9.29 -27.83 15.27
C ARG A 25 -10.71 -27.71 14.71
N LEU A 26 -11.65 -28.52 15.19
CA LEU A 26 -13.06 -28.39 14.84
C LEU A 26 -13.63 -27.05 15.29
N GLN A 27 -13.30 -26.63 16.52
CA GLN A 27 -13.66 -25.31 17.02
C GLN A 27 -13.08 -24.19 16.14
N LEU A 28 -11.80 -24.26 15.77
CA LEU A 28 -11.18 -23.28 14.88
C LEU A 28 -11.86 -23.21 13.51
N VAL A 29 -12.26 -24.36 12.95
CA VAL A 29 -13.03 -24.39 11.69
C VAL A 29 -14.37 -23.67 11.85
N GLU A 30 -15.04 -23.84 12.99
CA GLU A 30 -16.31 -23.17 13.25
C GLU A 30 -16.15 -21.66 13.46
N GLU A 31 -15.12 -21.23 14.21
CA GLU A 31 -14.76 -19.82 14.35
C GLU A 31 -14.44 -19.18 12.99
N LEU A 32 -13.73 -19.89 12.11
CA LEU A 32 -13.45 -19.40 10.76
C LEU A 32 -14.70 -19.31 9.89
N LYS A 33 -15.68 -20.23 10.02
CA LYS A 33 -16.96 -20.14 9.32
C LYS A 33 -17.81 -18.96 9.77
N GLN A 34 -17.74 -18.60 11.06
CA GLN A 34 -18.47 -17.47 11.62
C GLN A 34 -17.90 -16.12 11.17
N THR A 35 -16.70 -16.08 10.57
CA THR A 35 -16.20 -14.86 9.96
C THR A 35 -17.06 -14.39 8.78
N HIS A 36 -17.22 -13.08 8.64
CA HIS A 36 -17.96 -12.40 7.55
C HIS A 36 -17.54 -12.83 6.13
N SER A 37 -16.31 -13.32 5.99
CA SER A 37 -15.73 -13.69 4.70
C SER A 37 -16.05 -15.14 4.29
N GLY A 38 -16.67 -15.93 5.17
CA GLY A 38 -16.90 -17.36 5.02
C GLY A 38 -15.62 -18.20 5.15
N LEU A 39 -15.73 -19.51 4.93
CA LEU A 39 -14.58 -20.42 5.01
C LEU A 39 -14.24 -21.01 3.64
N CYS A 40 -12.98 -20.87 3.22
CA CYS A 40 -12.48 -21.55 2.03
C CYS A 40 -12.49 -23.08 2.25
N PRO A 41 -13.02 -23.89 1.30
CA PRO A 41 -13.04 -25.35 1.43
C PRO A 41 -11.66 -25.97 1.58
N ILE A 42 -10.62 -25.36 0.99
CA ILE A 42 -9.24 -25.83 1.12
C ILE A 42 -8.76 -25.64 2.55
N LEU A 43 -8.94 -24.44 3.11
CA LEU A 43 -8.54 -24.14 4.49
C LEU A 43 -9.28 -25.03 5.50
N ALA A 44 -10.57 -25.28 5.29
CA ALA A 44 -11.37 -26.18 6.12
C ALA A 44 -10.73 -27.58 6.22
N ARG A 45 -10.29 -28.12 5.08
CA ARG A 45 -9.66 -29.46 5.01
C ARG A 45 -8.26 -29.47 5.62
N THR A 46 -7.45 -28.44 5.37
CA THR A 46 -6.07 -28.42 5.87
C THR A 46 -6.04 -28.22 7.38
N VAL A 47 -6.90 -27.35 7.93
CA VAL A 47 -6.93 -27.02 9.36
C VAL A 47 -7.25 -28.24 10.22
N LEU A 48 -8.16 -29.11 9.78
CA LEU A 48 -8.46 -30.38 10.47
C LEU A 48 -7.23 -31.29 10.59
N ASN A 49 -6.33 -31.22 9.62
CA ASN A 49 -5.06 -31.94 9.62
C ASN A 49 -3.94 -31.21 10.39
N GLY A 50 -4.22 -30.05 11.01
CA GLY A 50 -3.25 -29.26 11.74
C GLY A 50 -2.29 -28.46 10.85
N VAL A 51 -2.66 -28.23 9.60
CA VAL A 51 -1.90 -27.46 8.61
C VAL A 51 -2.73 -26.28 8.14
N ALA A 52 -2.14 -25.10 8.02
CA ALA A 52 -2.82 -23.96 7.41
C ALA A 52 -1.88 -23.20 6.48
N TYR A 53 -2.45 -22.40 5.58
CA TYR A 53 -1.70 -21.43 4.78
C TYR A 53 -1.94 -20.02 5.31
N HIS A 54 -0.98 -19.11 5.09
CA HIS A 54 -1.06 -17.72 5.53
C HIS A 54 -0.51 -16.78 4.45
N HIS A 55 -1.36 -15.89 3.94
CA HIS A 55 -0.98 -14.88 2.95
C HIS A 55 -1.93 -13.68 3.00
N ALA A 56 -1.57 -12.59 2.32
CA ALA A 56 -2.36 -11.35 2.26
C ALA A 56 -3.76 -11.48 1.60
N GLY A 57 -4.09 -12.66 1.07
CA GLY A 57 -5.40 -12.94 0.48
C GLY A 57 -6.42 -13.51 1.46
N LEU A 58 -5.98 -13.84 2.68
CA LEU A 58 -6.86 -14.07 3.83
C LEU A 58 -7.23 -12.72 4.46
N THR A 59 -8.43 -12.65 5.01
CA THR A 59 -8.85 -11.49 5.79
C THR A 59 -8.04 -11.36 7.08
N THR A 60 -8.06 -10.17 7.69
CA THR A 60 -7.36 -9.91 8.96
C THR A 60 -7.87 -10.81 10.08
N ASP A 61 -9.17 -11.07 10.13
CA ASP A 61 -9.79 -11.94 11.14
C ASP A 61 -9.32 -13.40 10.98
N GLU A 62 -9.35 -13.93 9.74
CA GLU A 62 -8.82 -15.26 9.43
C GLU A 62 -7.34 -15.39 9.82
N ARG A 63 -6.52 -14.39 9.47
CA ARG A 63 -5.09 -14.37 9.84
C ARG A 63 -4.89 -14.39 11.36
N GLY A 64 -5.66 -13.58 12.10
CA GLY A 64 -5.61 -13.54 13.55
C GLY A 64 -5.97 -14.88 14.20
N LEU A 65 -7.03 -15.55 13.72
CA LEU A 65 -7.44 -16.87 14.20
C LEU A 65 -6.36 -17.94 13.94
N LEU A 66 -5.79 -17.97 12.72
CA LEU A 66 -4.73 -18.91 12.36
C LEU A 66 -3.44 -18.68 13.17
N GLU A 67 -3.05 -17.42 13.37
CA GLU A 67 -1.88 -17.07 14.18
C GLU A 67 -2.06 -17.44 15.65
N ALA A 68 -3.25 -17.19 16.22
CA ALA A 68 -3.59 -17.60 17.58
C ALA A 68 -3.58 -19.13 17.73
N ALA A 69 -4.15 -19.85 16.77
CA ALA A 69 -4.17 -21.30 16.74
C ALA A 69 -2.76 -21.92 16.61
N TYR A 70 -1.90 -21.31 15.80
CA TYR A 70 -0.50 -21.72 15.69
C TYR A 70 0.26 -21.51 17.00
N ARG A 71 0.10 -20.34 17.64
CA ARG A 71 0.72 -20.04 18.94
C ARG A 71 0.28 -20.99 20.05
N LYS A 72 -1.00 -21.38 20.05
CA LYS A 72 -1.56 -22.39 20.97
C LYS A 72 -1.13 -23.83 20.65
N GLY A 73 -0.47 -24.07 19.51
CA GLY A 73 -0.05 -25.41 19.08
C GLY A 73 -1.16 -26.28 18.48
N VAL A 74 -2.35 -25.71 18.23
CA VAL A 74 -3.48 -26.37 17.55
C VAL A 74 -3.10 -26.69 16.10
N LEU A 75 -2.48 -25.71 15.44
CA LEU A 75 -1.82 -25.87 14.14
C LEU A 75 -0.35 -26.21 14.37
N ARG A 76 0.14 -27.25 13.68
CA ARG A 76 1.53 -27.71 13.75
C ARG A 76 2.39 -27.14 12.63
N CYS A 77 1.79 -26.87 11.48
CA CYS A 77 2.47 -26.35 10.29
C CYS A 77 1.71 -25.16 9.73
N LEU A 78 2.45 -24.09 9.39
CA LEU A 78 1.92 -22.91 8.73
C LEU A 78 2.74 -22.62 7.47
N CYS A 79 2.11 -22.72 6.31
CA CYS A 79 2.72 -22.42 5.01
C CYS A 79 2.45 -20.95 4.66
N ALA A 80 3.46 -20.09 4.76
CA ALA A 80 3.26 -18.64 4.65
C ALA A 80 4.02 -17.98 3.48
N THR A 81 3.47 -16.88 2.96
CA THR A 81 4.19 -15.98 2.05
C THR A 81 5.13 -15.03 2.80
N SER A 82 6.03 -14.36 2.08
CA SER A 82 7.04 -13.44 2.63
C SER A 82 6.46 -12.33 3.53
N THR A 83 5.19 -11.95 3.35
CA THR A 83 4.49 -10.96 4.18
C THR A 83 4.44 -11.34 5.66
N LEU A 84 4.41 -12.63 6.01
CA LEU A 84 4.45 -13.07 7.40
C LEU A 84 5.82 -12.79 8.03
N ALA A 85 6.89 -12.82 7.23
CA ALA A 85 8.27 -12.72 7.72
C ALA A 85 8.58 -11.38 8.40
N ALA A 86 7.89 -10.31 7.99
CA ALA A 86 8.06 -8.97 8.57
C ALA A 86 6.91 -8.53 9.49
N GLY A 87 5.73 -9.17 9.41
CA GLY A 87 4.48 -8.57 9.90
C GLY A 87 4.07 -8.88 11.34
N VAL A 88 4.48 -10.02 11.89
CA VAL A 88 3.97 -10.50 13.21
C VAL A 88 5.02 -11.28 13.98
N ASN A 89 4.98 -11.28 15.32
CA ASN A 89 5.86 -12.12 16.13
C ASN A 89 5.31 -13.56 16.22
N LEU A 90 5.78 -14.43 15.32
CA LEU A 90 5.36 -15.83 15.24
C LEU A 90 6.60 -16.72 15.07
N PRO A 91 7.24 -17.13 16.18
CA PRO A 91 8.42 -17.99 16.15
C PRO A 91 8.02 -19.46 15.95
N ALA A 92 8.90 -20.23 15.32
CA ALA A 92 8.71 -21.65 15.01
C ALA A 92 9.99 -22.40 15.34
N ARG A 93 9.92 -23.67 15.79
CA ARG A 93 11.13 -24.48 16.00
C ARG A 93 11.98 -24.61 14.73
N ARG A 94 11.29 -24.79 13.59
CA ARG A 94 11.91 -24.98 12.27
C ARG A 94 11.28 -24.05 11.25
N VAL A 95 12.10 -23.38 10.46
CA VAL A 95 11.70 -22.59 9.30
C VAL A 95 12.22 -23.27 8.04
N ILE A 96 11.34 -23.43 7.04
CA ILE A 96 11.70 -24.02 5.75
C ILE A 96 11.47 -22.96 4.66
N ILE A 97 12.53 -22.53 4.00
CA ILE A 97 12.49 -21.61 2.86
C ILE A 97 12.43 -22.45 1.59
N ARG A 98 11.25 -22.50 0.97
CA ARG A 98 10.99 -23.37 -0.19
C ARG A 98 11.65 -22.90 -1.48
N SER A 99 11.84 -21.60 -1.67
CA SER A 99 12.39 -21.02 -2.90
C SER A 99 13.29 -19.82 -2.59
N MET A 100 14.36 -19.70 -3.38
CA MET A 100 15.34 -18.61 -3.34
C MET A 100 14.89 -17.37 -4.14
N LYS A 101 13.64 -17.35 -4.62
CA LYS A 101 13.05 -16.23 -5.35
C LYS A 101 11.72 -15.83 -4.72
N VAL A 102 11.49 -14.53 -4.60
CA VAL A 102 10.23 -13.93 -4.16
C VAL A 102 9.62 -13.21 -5.34
N GLY A 103 8.60 -13.81 -5.96
CA GLY A 103 8.07 -13.33 -7.23
C GLY A 103 9.09 -13.51 -8.36
N ARG A 104 9.57 -12.39 -8.91
CA ARG A 104 10.61 -12.39 -9.96
C ARG A 104 12.01 -12.13 -9.40
N ASP A 105 12.10 -11.59 -8.18
CA ASP A 105 13.35 -11.11 -7.61
C ASP A 105 14.04 -12.22 -6.80
N PRO A 106 15.39 -12.28 -6.81
CA PRO A 106 16.13 -13.16 -5.93
C PRO A 106 15.90 -12.75 -4.46
N LEU A 107 16.02 -13.72 -3.56
CA LEU A 107 15.95 -13.49 -2.14
C LEU A 107 17.19 -12.71 -1.67
N ASP A 108 17.00 -11.57 -1.02
CA ASP A 108 18.09 -10.75 -0.48
C ASP A 108 18.46 -11.17 0.96
N ALA A 109 19.62 -10.70 1.43
CA ALA A 109 20.13 -11.02 2.77
C ALA A 109 19.18 -10.53 3.88
N VAL A 110 18.49 -9.40 3.68
CA VAL A 110 17.56 -8.83 4.66
C VAL A 110 16.33 -9.73 4.82
N ARG A 111 15.62 -10.05 3.73
CA ARG A 111 14.43 -10.92 3.77
C ARG A 111 14.80 -12.32 4.24
N PHE A 112 15.95 -12.83 3.82
CA PHE A 112 16.47 -14.10 4.31
C PHE A 112 16.62 -14.09 5.84
N ARG A 113 17.32 -13.11 6.41
CA ARG A 113 17.50 -13.01 7.87
C ARG A 113 16.18 -12.81 8.62
N GLN A 114 15.22 -12.05 8.06
CA GLN A 114 13.88 -11.90 8.64
C GLN A 114 13.10 -13.22 8.69
N MET A 115 13.26 -14.10 7.69
CA MET A 115 12.65 -15.42 7.70
C MET A 115 13.40 -16.39 8.63
N ALA A 116 14.71 -16.50 8.46
CA ALA A 116 15.55 -17.42 9.23
C ALA A 116 15.52 -17.11 10.74
N GLY A 117 15.48 -15.83 11.12
CA GLY A 117 15.43 -15.38 12.51
C GLY A 117 14.15 -15.75 13.26
N ARG A 118 13.15 -16.36 12.60
CA ARG A 118 11.95 -16.91 13.24
C ARG A 118 12.15 -18.35 13.73
N ALA A 119 13.25 -18.98 13.36
CA ALA A 119 13.60 -20.32 13.82
C ALA A 119 14.08 -20.26 15.29
N GLY A 120 13.52 -21.14 16.11
CA GLY A 120 13.77 -21.21 17.55
C GLY A 120 12.76 -20.41 18.37
N ARG A 121 12.11 -21.06 19.34
CA ARG A 121 11.19 -20.41 20.29
C ARG A 121 11.89 -20.22 21.63
N VAL A 122 12.06 -18.96 22.03
CA VAL A 122 12.65 -18.58 23.32
C VAL A 122 11.90 -19.28 24.47
N GLY A 123 12.62 -19.99 25.31
CA GLY A 123 12.07 -20.70 26.48
C GLY A 123 11.42 -22.05 26.18
N PHE A 124 11.34 -22.49 24.91
CA PHE A 124 10.77 -23.79 24.54
C PHE A 124 11.77 -24.70 23.81
N ASP A 125 12.53 -24.14 22.87
CA ASP A 125 13.46 -24.91 22.04
C ASP A 125 14.91 -24.63 22.48
N THR A 126 15.76 -25.66 22.45
CA THR A 126 17.21 -25.54 22.69
C THR A 126 17.94 -24.92 21.51
N GLU A 127 17.43 -25.14 20.30
CA GLU A 127 17.98 -24.67 19.03
C GLU A 127 16.86 -24.40 18.02
N GLY A 128 17.12 -23.49 17.08
CA GLY A 128 16.24 -23.20 15.95
C GLY A 128 16.87 -23.70 14.65
N GLU A 129 16.09 -24.36 13.81
CA GLU A 129 16.58 -24.88 12.53
C GLU A 129 16.01 -24.10 11.35
N CYS A 130 16.89 -23.63 10.45
CA CYS A 130 16.51 -23.00 9.20
C CYS A 130 17.00 -23.83 8.01
N ILE A 131 16.07 -24.34 7.21
CA ILE A 131 16.36 -25.16 6.03
C ILE A 131 16.02 -24.38 4.77
N VAL A 132 16.97 -24.26 3.85
CA VAL A 132 16.74 -23.70 2.52
C VAL A 132 16.69 -24.82 1.49
N MET A 133 15.60 -24.90 0.74
CA MET A 133 15.46 -25.89 -0.33
C MET A 133 16.08 -25.36 -1.63
N ALA A 134 17.08 -26.08 -2.14
CA ALA A 134 17.69 -25.83 -3.44
C ALA A 134 17.40 -27.00 -4.40
N ARG A 135 17.09 -26.69 -5.66
CA ARG A 135 16.85 -27.69 -6.72
C ARG A 135 18.08 -27.95 -7.57
N THR A 136 19.01 -27.01 -7.63
CA THR A 136 20.26 -27.10 -8.41
C THR A 136 21.46 -26.79 -7.53
N LEU A 137 22.65 -27.24 -7.93
CA LEU A 137 23.90 -26.90 -7.23
C LEU A 137 24.13 -25.39 -7.18
N LYS A 138 23.77 -24.67 -8.25
CA LYS A 138 23.81 -23.21 -8.30
C LYS A 138 22.91 -22.55 -7.23
N GLU A 139 21.66 -23.01 -7.11
CA GLU A 139 20.75 -22.51 -6.05
C GLU A 139 21.30 -22.83 -4.64
N ALA A 140 22.02 -23.95 -4.48
CA ALA A 140 22.66 -24.31 -3.22
C ALA A 140 23.86 -23.39 -2.88
N ASP A 141 24.67 -23.02 -3.88
CA ASP A 141 25.76 -22.05 -3.72
C ASP A 141 25.22 -20.65 -3.39
N GLU A 142 24.15 -20.22 -4.08
CA GLU A 142 23.44 -18.98 -3.76
C GLU A 142 22.89 -18.99 -2.33
N ALA A 143 22.33 -20.12 -1.88
CA ALA A 143 21.87 -20.27 -0.49
C ALA A 143 23.02 -20.16 0.51
N ARG A 144 24.16 -20.84 0.27
CA ARG A 144 25.36 -20.71 1.12
C ARG A 144 25.84 -19.26 1.20
N ALA A 145 25.83 -18.54 0.08
CA ALA A 145 26.17 -17.13 0.05
C ALA A 145 25.22 -16.29 0.90
N LEU A 146 23.90 -16.58 0.91
CA LEU A 146 22.94 -15.88 1.79
C LEU A 146 23.22 -16.10 3.28
N PHE A 147 23.61 -17.31 3.70
CA PHE A 147 23.98 -17.58 5.09
C PHE A 147 25.22 -16.76 5.52
N ALA A 148 26.18 -16.56 4.61
CA ALA A 148 27.38 -15.77 4.85
C ALA A 148 27.20 -14.26 4.62
N ALA A 149 26.10 -13.84 4.00
CA ALA A 149 25.91 -12.46 3.57
C ALA A 149 25.86 -11.47 4.74
N GLN A 150 26.61 -10.37 4.62
CA GLN A 150 26.52 -9.24 5.53
C GLN A 150 25.40 -8.28 5.11
N LEU A 151 24.75 -7.68 6.10
CA LEU A 151 23.73 -6.66 5.87
C LEU A 151 24.41 -5.39 5.36
N GLN A 152 23.86 -4.83 4.28
CA GLN A 152 24.33 -3.55 3.76
C GLN A 152 24.00 -2.43 4.76
N PRO A 153 24.89 -1.44 4.94
CA PRO A 153 24.59 -0.26 5.75
C PRO A 153 23.32 0.43 5.26
N LEU A 154 22.52 0.92 6.21
CA LEU A 154 21.32 1.69 5.89
C LEU A 154 21.74 2.98 5.18
N ARG A 155 21.04 3.30 4.09
CA ARG A 155 21.24 4.54 3.33
C ARG A 155 19.96 5.37 3.40
N SER A 156 20.12 6.69 3.37
CA SER A 156 18.98 7.60 3.27
C SER A 156 18.19 7.29 2.01
N ALA A 157 16.87 7.19 2.15
CA ALA A 157 15.94 7.03 1.04
C ALA A 157 15.41 8.38 0.53
N LEU A 158 15.99 9.49 0.97
CA LEU A 158 15.59 10.84 0.57
C LEU A 158 16.13 11.16 -0.83
N GLY A 159 15.43 10.67 -1.85
CA GLY A 159 15.65 11.07 -3.24
C GLY A 159 14.97 12.41 -3.58
N LYS A 160 15.19 12.92 -4.80
CA LYS A 160 14.66 14.20 -5.28
C LYS A 160 13.15 14.35 -5.11
N GLU A 161 12.37 13.34 -5.48
CA GLU A 161 10.89 13.35 -5.33
C GLU A 161 10.45 13.46 -3.86
N ARG A 162 11.12 12.72 -2.96
CA ARG A 162 10.80 12.76 -1.52
C ARG A 162 11.27 14.06 -0.88
N LEU A 163 12.34 14.66 -1.41
CA LEU A 163 12.80 15.98 -1.00
C LEU A 163 11.78 17.06 -1.35
N VAL A 164 11.19 17.03 -2.56
CA VAL A 164 10.11 17.97 -2.96
C VAL A 164 8.96 17.92 -1.96
N ARG A 165 8.52 16.72 -1.57
CA ARG A 165 7.49 16.54 -0.53
C ARG A 165 7.94 17.12 0.82
N ALA A 166 9.14 16.79 1.27
CA ALA A 166 9.66 17.28 2.56
C ALA A 166 9.78 18.82 2.60
N VAL A 167 10.22 19.43 1.50
CA VAL A 167 10.31 20.90 1.35
C VAL A 167 8.91 21.53 1.43
N LEU A 168 7.92 20.98 0.74
CA LEU A 168 6.54 21.46 0.82
C LEU A 168 5.96 21.34 2.25
N GLU A 169 6.26 20.24 2.95
CA GLU A 169 5.82 20.02 4.34
C GLU A 169 6.41 21.07 5.29
N VAL A 170 7.72 21.34 5.23
CA VAL A 170 8.34 22.33 6.13
C VAL A 170 7.88 23.77 5.85
N ILE A 171 7.59 24.10 4.59
CA ILE A 171 7.02 25.40 4.21
C ILE A 171 5.57 25.51 4.70
N SER A 172 4.74 24.50 4.43
CA SER A 172 3.31 24.52 4.79
C SER A 172 3.07 24.51 6.29
N LEU A 173 3.93 23.83 7.06
CA LEU A 173 3.91 23.85 8.52
C LEU A 173 4.49 25.15 9.12
N GLY A 174 5.04 26.04 8.29
CA GLY A 174 5.61 27.31 8.71
C GLY A 174 6.92 27.18 9.49
N LEU A 175 7.63 26.05 9.33
CA LEU A 175 8.95 25.79 9.93
C LEU A 175 10.09 26.50 9.18
N VAL A 176 9.84 26.79 7.90
CA VAL A 176 10.72 27.55 7.01
C VAL A 176 9.88 28.63 6.34
N ARG A 177 10.31 29.89 6.46
CA ARG A 177 9.60 31.07 5.93
C ARG A 177 10.42 31.89 4.95
N THR A 178 11.72 31.67 4.90
CA THR A 178 12.64 32.37 3.98
C THR A 178 13.55 31.39 3.25
N VAL A 179 14.12 31.83 2.13
CA VAL A 179 15.10 31.04 1.36
C VAL A 179 16.35 30.76 2.19
N GLU A 180 16.82 31.72 2.99
CA GLU A 180 17.94 31.49 3.92
C GLU A 180 17.64 30.38 4.94
N GLU A 181 16.43 30.35 5.52
CA GLU A 181 16.06 29.28 6.45
C GLU A 181 16.06 27.90 5.78
N LEU A 182 15.66 27.82 4.51
CA LEU A 182 15.69 26.59 3.73
C LEU A 182 17.13 26.13 3.45
N GLU A 183 17.96 27.03 2.91
CA GLU A 183 19.31 26.71 2.44
C GLU A 183 20.31 26.54 3.59
N VAL A 184 20.09 27.20 4.73
CA VAL A 184 21.01 27.17 5.86
C VAL A 184 20.47 26.26 6.96
N ARG A 185 19.31 26.58 7.52
CA ARG A 185 18.81 25.90 8.74
C ARG A 185 18.31 24.50 8.44
N PHE A 186 17.47 24.35 7.42
CA PHE A 186 16.93 23.04 7.04
C PHE A 186 18.01 22.15 6.42
N ALA A 187 18.80 22.67 5.49
CA ALA A 187 19.87 21.89 4.85
C ALA A 187 20.93 21.37 5.84
N ARG A 188 21.35 22.18 6.84
CA ARG A 188 22.27 21.72 7.89
C ARG A 188 21.68 20.61 8.75
N LYS A 189 20.41 20.73 9.14
CA LYS A 189 19.73 19.68 9.92
C LYS A 189 19.62 18.39 9.10
N LEU A 190 19.21 18.51 7.84
CA LEU A 190 19.06 17.39 6.93
C LEU A 190 20.39 16.66 6.69
N PHE A 191 21.46 17.42 6.46
CA PHE A 191 22.79 16.86 6.24
C PHE A 191 23.30 16.08 7.46
N ARG A 192 23.13 16.62 8.68
CA ARG A 192 23.51 15.91 9.92
C ARG A 192 22.82 14.56 10.04
N CYS A 193 21.51 14.51 9.79
CA CYS A 193 20.75 13.26 9.86
C CYS A 193 21.17 12.23 8.80
N CYS A 194 21.73 12.66 7.66
CA CYS A 194 22.20 11.77 6.61
C CYS A 194 23.64 11.26 6.85
N GLU A 195 24.50 12.05 7.51
CA GLU A 195 25.93 11.75 7.71
C GLU A 195 26.28 11.17 9.09
N GLU A 196 25.45 11.33 10.12
CA GLU A 196 25.76 10.92 11.52
C GLU A 196 26.06 9.41 11.75
N TRP A 197 26.12 8.60 10.70
CA TRP A 197 26.60 7.21 10.77
C TRP A 197 28.01 6.98 10.19
N SER A 198 28.66 7.97 9.57
CA SER A 198 30.06 7.84 9.15
C SER A 198 30.97 8.08 10.36
N SER A 199 31.48 6.99 10.96
CA SER A 199 32.25 6.96 12.22
C SER A 199 33.67 7.57 12.14
N THR A 200 33.84 8.67 11.41
CA THR A 200 35.11 9.40 11.25
C THR A 200 34.84 10.90 11.11
N CYS A 201 34.36 11.56 12.16
CA CYS A 201 34.36 13.02 12.23
C CYS A 201 34.52 13.51 13.67
N SER A 202 35.75 13.45 14.17
CA SER A 202 36.18 14.09 15.42
C SER A 202 36.50 15.57 15.17
N SER A 203 35.50 16.41 14.91
CA SER A 203 35.59 17.86 15.15
C SER A 203 34.21 18.54 15.05
N PRO A 204 33.81 19.40 16.01
CA PRO A 204 32.57 20.19 15.95
C PRO A 204 32.65 21.42 15.02
N ALA A 205 33.67 21.52 14.15
CA ALA A 205 33.85 22.64 13.24
C ALA A 205 32.86 22.58 12.06
N VAL A 206 32.15 23.70 11.85
CA VAL A 206 31.24 24.06 10.75
C VAL A 206 31.31 23.11 9.54
N MET A 207 30.50 22.05 9.56
CA MET A 207 30.25 21.23 8.38
C MET A 207 29.51 22.10 7.36
N ALA A 208 30.24 22.53 6.32
CA ALA A 208 29.66 23.20 5.17
C ALA A 208 28.67 22.24 4.49
N VAL A 209 27.47 22.73 4.20
CA VAL A 209 26.46 21.93 3.49
C VAL A 209 26.97 21.65 2.08
N PRO A 210 26.87 20.40 1.57
CA PRO A 210 27.28 20.08 0.21
C PRO A 210 26.51 20.93 -0.80
N ALA A 211 27.22 21.45 -1.81
CA ALA A 211 26.60 22.25 -2.89
C ALA A 211 25.51 21.46 -3.65
N SER A 212 25.65 20.14 -3.76
CA SER A 212 24.63 19.26 -4.37
C SER A 212 23.30 19.28 -3.63
N LEU A 213 23.32 19.27 -2.29
CA LEU A 213 22.10 19.31 -1.48
C LEU A 213 21.39 20.65 -1.62
N LEU A 214 22.16 21.75 -1.65
CA LEU A 214 21.61 23.08 -1.89
C LEU A 214 20.95 23.17 -3.28
N GLN A 215 21.61 22.62 -4.30
CA GLN A 215 21.05 22.57 -5.65
C GLN A 215 19.76 21.74 -5.71
N ASP A 216 19.70 20.59 -5.01
CA ASP A 216 18.50 19.78 -4.93
C ASP A 216 17.36 20.51 -4.21
N LEU A 217 17.64 21.24 -3.11
CA LEU A 217 16.65 22.06 -2.41
C LEU A 217 16.10 23.21 -3.27
N ARG A 218 16.98 23.90 -4.01
CA ARG A 218 16.58 24.96 -4.95
C ARG A 218 15.72 24.41 -6.08
N SER A 219 16.12 23.27 -6.65
CA SER A 219 15.34 22.60 -7.70
C SER A 219 13.96 22.16 -7.20
N ALA A 220 13.88 21.72 -5.94
CA ALA A 220 12.63 21.35 -5.30
C ALA A 220 11.72 22.58 -5.11
N LEU A 221 12.25 23.71 -4.65
CA LEU A 221 11.50 24.95 -4.52
C LEU A 221 10.98 25.45 -5.88
N CYS A 222 11.83 25.43 -6.92
CA CYS A 222 11.43 25.82 -8.27
C CYS A 222 10.31 24.93 -8.81
N SER A 223 10.39 23.61 -8.58
CA SER A 223 9.34 22.66 -8.97
C SER A 223 8.02 22.93 -8.25
N LEU A 224 8.05 23.20 -6.94
CA LEU A 224 6.85 23.54 -6.16
C LEU A 224 6.21 24.85 -6.61
N LYS A 225 7.00 25.87 -6.96
CA LYS A 225 6.52 27.12 -7.53
C LYS A 225 5.89 26.90 -8.91
N ALA A 226 6.54 26.13 -9.78
CA ALA A 226 6.02 25.80 -11.11
C ALA A 226 4.67 25.06 -11.05
N GLN A 227 4.46 24.24 -10.02
CA GLN A 227 3.21 23.53 -9.75
C GLN A 227 2.17 24.37 -8.97
N GLN A 228 2.43 25.67 -8.71
CA GLN A 228 1.55 26.57 -7.95
C GLN A 228 1.24 26.07 -6.53
N LEU A 229 2.17 25.33 -5.91
CA LEU A 229 2.04 24.83 -4.55
C LEU A 229 2.64 25.79 -3.51
N VAL A 230 3.59 26.61 -3.96
CA VAL A 230 4.31 27.58 -3.13
C VAL A 230 4.42 28.89 -3.89
N GLU A 231 4.27 29.99 -3.16
CA GLU A 231 4.54 31.34 -3.60
C GLU A 231 5.85 31.82 -2.97
N VAL A 232 6.69 32.46 -3.78
CA VAL A 232 7.93 33.09 -3.32
C VAL A 232 7.84 34.57 -3.65
N ASP A 233 7.83 35.40 -2.61
CA ASP A 233 7.79 36.85 -2.72
C ASP A 233 9.20 37.40 -2.46
N ASP A 234 9.82 37.93 -3.52
CA ASP A 234 11.14 38.55 -3.50
C ASP A 234 11.01 40.05 -3.78
N PRO A 235 10.73 40.88 -2.76
CA PRO A 235 10.47 42.31 -2.93
C PRO A 235 11.69 43.10 -3.44
N HIS A 236 12.89 42.52 -3.38
CA HIS A 236 14.13 43.18 -3.80
C HIS A 236 14.64 42.72 -5.18
N GLY A 237 14.02 41.69 -5.78
CA GLY A 237 14.35 41.17 -7.11
C GLY A 237 15.85 41.05 -7.31
N TYR A 238 16.45 39.92 -6.88
CA TYR A 238 17.89 39.74 -7.08
C TYR A 238 18.24 39.91 -8.57
N PRO A 239 19.13 40.85 -8.96
CA PRO A 239 19.50 40.97 -10.36
C PRO A 239 20.17 39.64 -10.74
N SER A 240 19.58 38.93 -11.69
CA SER A 240 20.25 37.86 -12.41
C SER A 240 21.46 38.53 -13.08
N ILE A 241 22.61 38.51 -12.40
CA ILE A 241 23.87 38.86 -13.05
C ILE A 241 23.96 37.88 -14.20
N ALA A 242 23.92 38.42 -15.41
CA ALA A 242 24.14 37.71 -16.65
C ALA A 242 25.47 36.95 -16.55
N SER A 243 25.42 35.69 -16.11
CA SER A 243 26.50 34.74 -16.34
C SER A 243 26.41 34.40 -17.82
N SER A 244 27.41 34.86 -18.57
CA SER A 244 27.70 34.50 -19.95
C SER A 244 28.10 33.02 -20.08
N GLU A 245 27.19 32.12 -19.71
CA GLU A 245 27.29 30.69 -19.99
C GLU A 245 25.93 30.20 -20.48
N PRO A 246 25.89 29.34 -21.51
CA PRO A 246 24.66 28.95 -22.16
C PRO A 246 23.78 28.16 -21.19
N GLU A 247 22.49 28.49 -21.23
CA GLU A 247 21.35 27.89 -20.53
C GLU A 247 21.55 26.41 -20.17
N SER A 248 22.02 26.15 -18.95
CA SER A 248 21.93 24.84 -18.33
C SER A 248 20.84 24.90 -17.25
N GLN A 249 19.64 24.47 -17.62
CA GLN A 249 18.48 24.16 -16.76
C GLN A 249 18.23 25.12 -15.58
N GLY A 250 17.43 26.14 -15.86
CA GLY A 250 17.11 27.28 -15.00
C GLY A 250 16.76 26.94 -13.55
N THR A 251 17.70 27.20 -12.65
CA THR A 251 17.45 27.31 -11.22
C THR A 251 17.35 28.80 -10.89
N GLU A 252 16.13 29.29 -10.64
CA GLU A 252 15.94 30.68 -10.22
C GLU A 252 16.68 30.90 -8.89
N VAL A 253 17.59 31.89 -8.85
CA VAL A 253 18.31 32.26 -7.64
C VAL A 253 17.53 33.37 -6.95
N TYR A 254 17.00 33.07 -5.76
CA TYR A 254 16.23 34.02 -4.95
C TYR A 254 17.14 34.78 -3.98
N SER A 255 16.73 35.99 -3.58
CA SER A 255 17.38 36.68 -2.47
C SER A 255 17.24 35.87 -1.17
N PRO A 256 18.23 35.90 -0.25
CA PRO A 256 18.16 35.18 1.03
C PRO A 256 16.94 35.57 1.88
N GLN A 257 16.49 36.82 1.74
CA GLN A 257 15.35 37.41 2.47
C GLN A 257 14.01 37.16 1.79
N ALA A 258 13.99 36.56 0.58
CA ALA A 258 12.75 36.24 -0.11
C ALA A 258 11.86 35.34 0.78
N THR A 259 10.60 35.75 0.91
CA THR A 259 9.65 35.06 1.79
C THR A 259 8.94 33.95 1.01
N ILE A 260 8.78 32.80 1.65
CA ILE A 260 8.20 31.59 1.07
C ILE A 260 6.88 31.31 1.79
N ARG A 261 5.80 31.11 1.02
CA ARG A 261 4.46 30.81 1.56
C ARG A 261 3.82 29.65 0.79
N SER A 262 3.13 28.77 1.50
CA SER A 262 2.36 27.69 0.87
C SER A 262 1.03 28.22 0.33
N THR A 263 0.62 27.80 -0.88
CA THR A 263 -0.70 28.14 -1.42
C THR A 263 -1.79 27.34 -0.70
N PRO A 264 -3.09 27.70 -0.81
CA PRO A 264 -4.17 26.88 -0.25
C PRO A 264 -4.13 25.42 -0.76
N LEU A 265 -3.73 25.23 -2.02
CA LEU A 265 -3.51 23.91 -2.61
C LEU A 265 -2.30 23.21 -1.99
N GLY A 266 -1.12 23.84 -1.94
CA GLY A 266 0.07 23.26 -1.31
C GLY A 266 -0.16 22.88 0.16
N ASN A 267 -0.84 23.75 0.89
CA ASN A 267 -1.25 23.52 2.28
C ASN A 267 -2.26 22.36 2.39
N GLY A 268 -3.21 22.28 1.45
CA GLY A 268 -4.16 21.18 1.34
C GLY A 268 -3.51 19.82 1.09
N ILE A 269 -2.51 19.76 0.20
CA ILE A 269 -1.75 18.54 -0.10
C ILE A 269 -1.08 17.99 1.17
N VAL A 270 -0.35 18.85 1.90
CA VAL A 270 0.34 18.46 3.13
C VAL A 270 -0.64 17.92 4.18
N HIS A 271 -1.76 18.62 4.37
CA HIS A 271 -2.75 18.20 5.36
C HIS A 271 -3.46 16.92 4.96
N SER A 272 -3.77 16.72 3.67
CA SER A 272 -4.36 15.49 3.15
C SER A 272 -3.43 14.26 3.20
N ALA A 273 -2.15 14.45 3.56
CA ALA A 273 -1.10 13.43 3.56
C ALA A 273 -0.83 12.76 2.19
N LEU A 274 -1.41 13.29 1.10
CA LEU A 274 -1.17 12.82 -0.27
C LEU A 274 0.23 13.21 -0.74
N LYS A 275 0.77 12.43 -1.69
CA LYS A 275 1.98 12.85 -2.41
C LYS A 275 1.63 14.01 -3.35
N PRO A 276 2.54 14.99 -3.60
CA PRO A 276 2.25 16.12 -4.48
C PRO A 276 1.71 15.72 -5.86
N GLU A 277 2.36 14.78 -6.55
CA GLU A 277 1.94 14.31 -7.87
C GLU A 277 0.54 13.65 -7.86
N GLU A 278 0.28 12.81 -6.86
CA GLU A 278 -1.01 12.15 -6.67
C GLU A 278 -2.11 13.17 -6.35
N ALA A 279 -1.83 14.14 -5.48
CA ALA A 279 -2.77 15.17 -5.11
C ALA A 279 -3.12 16.11 -6.27
N LEU A 280 -2.16 16.43 -7.14
CA LEU A 280 -2.42 17.19 -8.37
C LEU A 280 -3.33 16.42 -9.34
N SER A 281 -3.11 15.10 -9.47
CA SER A 281 -4.01 14.24 -10.26
C SER A 281 -5.43 14.23 -9.67
N VAL A 282 -5.54 14.09 -8.34
CA VAL A 282 -6.83 14.13 -7.62
C VAL A 282 -7.51 15.48 -7.80
N PHE A 283 -6.77 16.57 -7.66
CA PHE A 283 -7.30 17.91 -7.82
C PHE A 283 -7.88 18.12 -9.23
N SER A 284 -7.18 17.66 -10.27
CA SER A 284 -7.67 17.69 -11.66
C SER A 284 -8.92 16.84 -11.87
N ASP A 285 -8.94 15.62 -11.32
CA ASP A 285 -10.11 14.72 -11.38
C ASP A 285 -11.32 15.34 -10.69
N LEU A 286 -11.14 15.94 -9.52
CA LEU A 286 -12.20 16.64 -8.77
C LEU A 286 -12.69 17.87 -9.52
N GLN A 287 -11.81 18.69 -10.12
CA GLN A 287 -12.22 19.82 -10.96
C GLN A 287 -13.07 19.37 -12.14
N ARG A 288 -12.75 18.22 -12.75
CA ARG A 288 -13.56 17.64 -13.82
C ARG A 288 -14.90 17.14 -13.29
N ALA A 289 -14.90 16.40 -12.19
CA ALA A 289 -16.11 15.87 -11.57
C ALA A 289 -17.08 16.98 -11.13
N ARG A 290 -16.57 18.11 -10.62
CA ARG A 290 -17.41 19.27 -10.26
C ARG A 290 -18.18 19.88 -11.44
N LYS A 291 -17.74 19.67 -12.68
CA LYS A 291 -18.46 20.12 -13.88
C LYS A 291 -19.61 19.20 -14.27
N CYS A 292 -19.52 17.90 -13.92
CA CYS A 292 -20.52 16.89 -14.23
C CYS A 292 -20.42 15.76 -13.20
N LEU A 293 -21.05 15.95 -12.03
CA LEU A 293 -21.06 14.97 -10.96
C LEU A 293 -22.32 14.11 -11.08
N CYS A 294 -22.15 12.80 -11.12
CA CYS A 294 -23.26 11.85 -11.15
C CYS A 294 -23.61 11.47 -9.71
N LEU A 295 -24.79 11.85 -9.22
CA LEU A 295 -25.26 11.58 -7.86
C LEU A 295 -26.39 10.55 -7.79
N ASP A 296 -26.78 9.96 -8.92
CA ASP A 296 -27.79 8.89 -8.97
C ASP A 296 -27.40 7.65 -8.14
N ASN A 297 -26.09 7.43 -8.01
CA ASN A 297 -25.49 6.40 -7.17
C ASN A 297 -24.11 6.85 -6.66
N ASP A 298 -23.54 6.08 -5.74
CA ASP A 298 -22.24 6.42 -5.15
C ASP A 298 -21.04 6.07 -6.05
N LEU A 299 -21.25 5.43 -7.22
CA LEU A 299 -20.15 4.89 -8.02
C LEU A 299 -19.15 5.96 -8.45
N HIS A 300 -19.63 7.15 -8.83
CA HIS A 300 -18.74 8.25 -9.22
C HIS A 300 -17.89 8.72 -8.02
N LEU A 301 -18.50 8.89 -6.84
CA LEU A 301 -17.77 9.27 -5.62
C LEU A 301 -16.79 8.17 -5.18
N ILE A 302 -17.18 6.90 -5.27
CA ILE A 302 -16.32 5.75 -5.00
C ILE A 302 -15.13 5.73 -5.96
N PHE A 303 -15.34 6.01 -7.25
CA PHE A 303 -14.25 6.12 -8.22
C PHE A 303 -13.25 7.22 -7.84
N LEU A 304 -13.75 8.41 -7.47
CA LEU A 304 -12.91 9.53 -7.01
C LEU A 304 -12.15 9.17 -5.72
N ALA A 305 -12.76 8.40 -4.82
CA ALA A 305 -12.16 7.87 -3.59
C ALA A 305 -11.35 6.57 -3.79
N THR A 306 -11.15 6.09 -5.02
CA THR A 306 -10.32 4.92 -5.31
C THR A 306 -8.94 5.36 -5.82
N PRO A 307 -7.84 5.13 -5.08
CA PRO A 307 -6.50 5.53 -5.51
C PRO A 307 -5.97 4.64 -6.64
N ALA A 308 -5.64 5.23 -7.80
CA ALA A 308 -5.19 4.49 -8.98
C ALA A 308 -3.92 3.65 -8.74
N ALA A 309 -2.97 4.18 -7.96
CA ALA A 309 -1.67 3.55 -7.72
C ALA A 309 -1.72 2.38 -6.72
N SER A 310 -2.76 2.31 -5.89
CA SER A 310 -2.88 1.32 -4.81
C SER A 310 -3.91 0.22 -5.10
N VAL A 311 -4.47 0.18 -6.32
CA VAL A 311 -5.38 -0.87 -6.74
C VAL A 311 -4.62 -2.20 -6.85
N THR A 312 -4.99 -3.17 -6.01
CA THR A 312 -4.39 -4.51 -5.99
C THR A 312 -5.16 -5.53 -6.81
N ILE A 313 -6.40 -5.21 -7.21
CA ILE A 313 -7.28 -6.12 -7.96
C ILE A 313 -7.04 -5.94 -9.44
N GLU A 314 -6.43 -6.94 -10.06
CA GLU A 314 -6.25 -6.98 -11.50
C GLU A 314 -7.51 -7.53 -12.20
N PRO A 315 -8.04 -6.84 -13.23
CA PRO A 315 -9.19 -7.32 -13.96
C PRO A 315 -8.85 -8.51 -14.86
N ASP A 316 -9.70 -9.54 -14.82
CA ASP A 316 -9.89 -10.42 -15.97
C ASP A 316 -10.65 -9.63 -17.03
N TRP A 317 -9.97 -9.24 -18.11
CA TRP A 317 -10.52 -8.35 -19.14
C TRP A 317 -11.74 -8.93 -19.86
N ALA A 318 -11.82 -10.25 -20.03
CA ALA A 318 -12.99 -10.89 -20.62
C ALA A 318 -14.20 -10.79 -19.68
N ARG A 319 -13.95 -11.03 -18.39
CA ARG A 319 -14.99 -10.88 -17.37
C ARG A 319 -15.43 -9.43 -17.21
N TYR A 320 -14.48 -8.50 -17.21
CA TYR A 320 -14.75 -7.07 -17.14
C TYR A 320 -15.64 -6.63 -18.29
N LEU A 321 -15.31 -7.00 -19.54
CA LEU A 321 -16.17 -6.71 -20.68
C LEU A 321 -17.60 -7.22 -20.48
N SER A 322 -17.75 -8.49 -20.08
CA SER A 322 -19.08 -9.08 -19.83
C SER A 322 -19.85 -8.38 -18.71
N TYR A 323 -19.16 -7.85 -17.70
CA TYR A 323 -19.77 -7.11 -16.60
C TYR A 323 -20.17 -5.71 -17.07
N TYR A 324 -19.31 -5.07 -17.86
CA TYR A 324 -19.51 -3.74 -18.43
C TYR A 324 -20.71 -3.69 -19.40
N GLU A 325 -20.91 -4.73 -20.20
CA GLU A 325 -22.08 -4.86 -21.08
C GLU A 325 -23.41 -5.04 -20.33
N ARG A 326 -23.36 -5.47 -19.07
CA ARG A 326 -24.53 -5.65 -18.19
C ARG A 326 -24.77 -4.47 -17.24
N LEU A 327 -23.97 -3.41 -17.33
CA LEU A 327 -24.15 -2.23 -16.49
C LEU A 327 -25.50 -1.56 -16.77
N GLN A 328 -26.13 -1.08 -15.70
CA GLN A 328 -27.36 -0.29 -15.81
C GLN A 328 -27.05 1.08 -16.46
N SER A 329 -28.07 1.72 -17.04
CA SER A 329 -27.92 3.04 -17.68
C SER A 329 -27.30 4.10 -16.76
N ARG A 330 -27.58 4.02 -15.45
CA ARG A 330 -27.01 4.92 -14.42
C ARG A 330 -25.50 4.73 -14.24
N ASP A 331 -25.05 3.48 -14.15
CA ASP A 331 -23.62 3.17 -14.04
C ASP A 331 -22.87 3.49 -15.34
N ARG A 332 -23.56 3.34 -16.48
CA ARG A 332 -23.00 3.67 -17.79
C ARG A 332 -22.73 5.17 -17.93
N ALA A 333 -23.63 6.02 -17.41
CA ALA A 333 -23.41 7.46 -17.36
C ALA A 333 -22.12 7.82 -16.57
N VAL A 334 -21.85 7.12 -15.46
CA VAL A 334 -20.60 7.31 -14.70
C VAL A 334 -19.39 6.84 -15.50
N SER A 335 -19.48 5.70 -16.19
CA SER A 335 -18.37 5.19 -17.00
C SER A 335 -18.00 6.16 -18.13
N ASP A 336 -19.02 6.75 -18.77
CA ASP A 336 -18.85 7.74 -19.83
C ASP A 336 -18.28 9.06 -19.28
N ALA A 337 -18.73 9.51 -18.10
CA ALA A 337 -18.21 10.71 -17.42
C ALA A 337 -16.73 10.57 -17.01
N VAL A 338 -16.32 9.38 -16.58
CA VAL A 338 -14.94 9.07 -16.19
C VAL A 338 -14.03 8.85 -17.41
N GLY A 339 -14.59 8.39 -18.54
CA GLY A 339 -13.84 8.09 -19.77
C GLY A 339 -13.47 6.62 -19.96
N VAL A 340 -14.25 5.69 -19.38
CA VAL A 340 -14.12 4.25 -19.61
C VAL A 340 -14.59 3.93 -21.02
N SER A 341 -13.76 3.26 -21.81
CA SER A 341 -14.04 2.99 -23.22
C SER A 341 -14.42 1.54 -23.46
N HIS A 342 -15.62 1.29 -23.99
CA HIS A 342 -16.04 -0.03 -24.45
C HIS A 342 -15.06 -0.63 -25.46
N HIS A 343 -14.60 0.19 -26.42
CA HIS A 343 -13.66 -0.22 -27.46
C HIS A 343 -12.32 -0.67 -26.89
N PHE A 344 -11.84 0.03 -25.86
CA PHE A 344 -10.62 -0.38 -25.15
C PHE A 344 -10.79 -1.73 -24.47
N LEU A 345 -11.90 -1.94 -23.74
CA LEU A 345 -12.20 -3.21 -23.08
C LEU A 345 -12.28 -4.38 -24.07
N LEU A 346 -12.95 -4.18 -25.21
CA LEU A 346 -13.06 -5.18 -26.26
C LEU A 346 -11.69 -5.56 -26.85
N LYS A 347 -10.85 -4.57 -27.16
CA LYS A 347 -9.48 -4.83 -27.64
C LYS A 347 -8.66 -5.59 -26.59
N GLN A 348 -8.81 -5.22 -25.33
CA GLN A 348 -8.04 -5.79 -24.24
C GLN A 348 -8.46 -7.24 -23.92
N SER A 349 -9.75 -7.57 -24.03
CA SER A 349 -10.25 -8.95 -23.89
C SER A 349 -9.75 -9.85 -25.02
N MET A 350 -9.52 -9.31 -26.22
CA MET A 350 -8.88 -10.00 -27.34
C MET A 350 -7.34 -10.10 -27.22
N GLY A 351 -6.76 -9.62 -26.11
CA GLY A 351 -5.31 -9.66 -25.88
C GLY A 351 -4.51 -8.63 -26.68
N HIS A 352 -5.15 -7.59 -27.23
CA HIS A 352 -4.48 -6.58 -28.04
C HIS A 352 -3.57 -5.68 -27.19
N ARG A 353 -2.26 -5.73 -27.45
CA ARG A 353 -1.23 -4.93 -26.74
C ARG A 353 -0.66 -3.76 -27.54
N GLY A 354 -1.23 -3.47 -28.71
CA GLY A 354 -0.75 -2.43 -29.62
C GLY A 354 -1.06 -0.99 -29.19
N PRO A 355 -0.60 -0.01 -30.00
CA PRO A 355 -0.85 1.41 -29.78
C PRO A 355 -2.34 1.74 -29.85
N LEU A 356 -2.73 2.76 -29.09
CA LEU A 356 -4.09 3.28 -29.08
C LEU A 356 -4.33 4.21 -30.28
N PRO A 357 -5.57 4.27 -30.83
CA PRO A 357 -5.89 5.20 -31.90
C PRO A 357 -5.64 6.65 -31.45
N GLY A 358 -4.91 7.44 -32.25
CA GLY A 358 -4.63 8.84 -31.96
C GLY A 358 -3.42 9.12 -31.05
N SER A 359 -2.62 8.10 -30.73
CA SER A 359 -1.37 8.29 -29.98
C SER A 359 -0.32 9.00 -30.84
N SER A 360 -0.06 10.28 -30.56
CA SER A 360 0.97 11.08 -31.25
C SER A 360 2.34 11.06 -30.57
N GLY A 361 2.41 10.60 -29.31
CA GLY A 361 3.63 10.53 -28.50
C GLY A 361 4.07 9.11 -28.14
N ASP A 362 4.64 8.95 -26.93
CA ASP A 362 4.98 7.63 -26.39
C ASP A 362 3.71 6.83 -26.06
N TRP A 363 3.26 6.06 -27.04
CA TRP A 363 2.06 5.23 -26.96
C TRP A 363 2.06 4.25 -25.78
N ARG A 364 3.23 3.90 -25.22
CA ARG A 364 3.32 3.02 -24.05
C ARG A 364 2.82 3.72 -22.81
N GLN A 365 3.25 4.96 -22.58
CA GLN A 365 2.83 5.75 -21.43
C GLN A 365 1.34 6.09 -21.50
N ASP A 366 0.85 6.47 -22.67
CA ASP A 366 -0.58 6.76 -22.87
C ASP A 366 -1.43 5.51 -22.65
N ARG A 367 -0.97 4.36 -23.14
CA ARG A 367 -1.64 3.08 -22.89
C ARG A 367 -1.64 2.71 -21.42
N GLU A 368 -0.54 2.94 -20.70
CA GLU A 368 -0.45 2.67 -19.26
C GLU A 368 -1.45 3.53 -18.48
N ARG A 369 -1.54 4.83 -18.78
CA ARG A 369 -2.54 5.74 -18.18
C ARG A 369 -3.97 5.25 -18.42
N VAL A 370 -4.30 4.89 -19.66
CA VAL A 370 -5.65 4.38 -19.99
C VAL A 370 -5.92 3.05 -19.29
N THR A 371 -4.93 2.16 -19.22
CA THR A 371 -5.06 0.88 -18.51
C THR A 371 -5.29 1.10 -17.01
N ALA A 372 -4.56 2.03 -16.39
CA ALA A 372 -4.71 2.39 -14.99
C ALA A 372 -6.10 2.96 -14.68
N LEU A 373 -6.66 3.79 -15.58
CA LEU A 373 -8.04 4.29 -15.47
C LEU A 373 -9.05 3.13 -15.44
N HIS A 374 -8.93 2.17 -16.36
CA HIS A 374 -9.85 1.03 -16.42
C HIS A 374 -9.72 0.11 -15.21
N ARG A 375 -8.49 -0.10 -14.69
CA ARG A 375 -8.25 -0.81 -13.44
C ARG A 375 -8.88 -0.11 -12.24
N ARG A 376 -8.74 1.22 -12.16
CA ARG A 376 -9.38 2.04 -11.12
C ARG A 376 -10.90 1.92 -11.17
N PHE A 377 -11.51 1.96 -12.36
CA PHE A 377 -12.96 1.77 -12.49
C PHE A 377 -13.41 0.37 -12.12
N TRP A 378 -12.64 -0.67 -12.47
CA TRP A 378 -12.92 -2.05 -12.04
C TRP A 378 -12.92 -2.20 -10.50
N ALA A 379 -11.93 -1.59 -9.84
CA ALA A 379 -11.86 -1.56 -8.38
C ALA A 379 -13.03 -0.78 -7.76
N ALA A 380 -13.42 0.35 -8.36
CA ALA A 380 -14.58 1.12 -7.91
C ALA A 380 -15.90 0.34 -8.01
N LEU A 381 -16.08 -0.46 -9.08
CA LEU A 381 -17.23 -1.38 -9.20
C LEU A 381 -17.23 -2.43 -8.09
N ALA A 382 -16.06 -3.01 -7.75
CA ALA A 382 -15.95 -3.97 -6.65
C ALA A 382 -16.31 -3.33 -5.30
N LEU A 383 -15.82 -2.11 -5.04
CA LEU A 383 -16.14 -1.34 -3.83
C LEU A 383 -17.61 -0.96 -3.75
N ARG A 384 -18.25 -0.63 -4.88
CA ARG A 384 -19.69 -0.37 -4.93
C ARG A 384 -20.50 -1.61 -4.55
N GLU A 385 -20.13 -2.78 -5.06
CA GLU A 385 -20.81 -4.04 -4.70
C GLU A 385 -20.68 -4.34 -3.20
N LEU A 386 -19.51 -4.07 -2.61
CA LEU A 386 -19.32 -4.16 -1.15
C LEU A 386 -20.17 -3.14 -0.41
N ALA A 387 -20.18 -1.87 -0.83
CA ALA A 387 -20.98 -0.82 -0.20
C ALA A 387 -22.51 -1.02 -0.36
N ALA A 388 -22.93 -1.91 -1.25
CA ALA A 388 -24.31 -2.37 -1.43
C ALA A 388 -24.61 -3.65 -0.63
N GLU A 389 -23.80 -3.98 0.39
CA GLU A 389 -23.99 -5.11 1.31
C GLU A 389 -24.00 -6.49 0.63
N ASN A 390 -23.35 -6.63 -0.53
CA ASN A 390 -23.18 -7.94 -1.13
C ASN A 390 -22.12 -8.74 -0.34
N PRO A 391 -22.35 -10.05 -0.07
CA PRO A 391 -21.41 -10.86 0.69
C PRO A 391 -19.99 -10.81 0.09
N PRO A 392 -18.94 -10.53 0.89
CA PRO A 392 -17.57 -10.38 0.39
C PRO A 392 -17.06 -11.59 -0.39
N ALA A 393 -17.51 -12.80 -0.04
CA ALA A 393 -17.19 -14.02 -0.78
C ALA A 393 -17.76 -14.01 -2.22
N ARG A 394 -18.97 -13.48 -2.40
CA ARG A 394 -19.62 -13.32 -3.71
C ARG A 394 -18.89 -12.27 -4.55
N VAL A 395 -18.53 -11.13 -3.95
CA VAL A 395 -17.78 -10.07 -4.63
C VAL A 395 -16.38 -10.56 -5.01
N ALA A 396 -15.68 -11.26 -4.11
CA ALA A 396 -14.39 -11.88 -4.40
C ALA A 396 -14.45 -12.81 -5.62
N CYS A 397 -15.47 -13.67 -5.66
CA CYS A 397 -15.70 -14.57 -6.77
C CYS A 397 -16.00 -13.80 -8.07
N ALA A 398 -16.89 -12.81 -8.02
CA ALA A 398 -17.29 -12.02 -9.19
C ALA A 398 -16.12 -11.23 -9.79
N PHE A 399 -15.26 -10.63 -8.96
CA PHE A 399 -14.16 -9.79 -9.43
C PHE A 399 -12.84 -10.54 -9.60
N ALA A 400 -12.84 -11.87 -9.46
CA ALA A 400 -11.63 -12.71 -9.48
C ALA A 400 -10.56 -12.24 -8.48
N ALA A 401 -11.00 -11.72 -7.34
CA ALA A 401 -10.16 -11.15 -6.30
C ALA A 401 -10.09 -12.08 -5.09
N SER A 402 -9.03 -11.95 -4.29
CA SER A 402 -8.99 -12.59 -2.97
C SER A 402 -9.76 -11.74 -1.94
N ARG A 403 -10.30 -12.39 -0.90
CA ARG A 403 -11.06 -11.70 0.15
C ARG A 403 -10.18 -10.72 0.93
N GLY A 404 -8.93 -11.08 1.19
CA GLY A 404 -7.94 -10.18 1.78
C GLY A 404 -7.61 -8.98 0.90
N SER A 405 -7.50 -9.17 -0.43
CA SER A 405 -7.30 -8.05 -1.37
C SER A 405 -8.49 -7.10 -1.39
N LEU A 406 -9.73 -7.61 -1.33
CA LEU A 406 -10.93 -6.77 -1.24
C LEU A 406 -10.99 -6.00 0.08
N GLN A 407 -10.74 -6.66 1.22
CA GLN A 407 -10.68 -6.00 2.53
C GLN A 407 -9.59 -4.91 2.56
N ALA A 408 -8.43 -5.19 1.97
CA ALA A 408 -7.35 -4.21 1.85
C ALA A 408 -7.75 -3.03 0.95
N LEU A 409 -8.35 -3.29 -0.21
CA LEU A 409 -8.85 -2.24 -1.10
C LEU A 409 -9.88 -1.36 -0.40
N GLN A 410 -10.80 -1.96 0.34
CA GLN A 410 -11.82 -1.27 1.12
C GLN A 410 -11.21 -0.32 2.17
N GLY A 411 -10.26 -0.81 2.98
CA GLY A 411 -9.57 0.03 3.97
C GLY A 411 -8.72 1.15 3.35
N ILE A 412 -8.05 0.86 2.23
CA ILE A 412 -7.28 1.85 1.46
C ILE A 412 -8.22 2.93 0.90
N ALA A 413 -9.34 2.53 0.29
CA ALA A 413 -10.31 3.46 -0.28
C ALA A 413 -10.99 4.32 0.80
N ALA A 414 -11.31 3.75 1.97
CA ALA A 414 -11.86 4.52 3.09
C ALA A 414 -10.86 5.57 3.62
N THR A 415 -9.59 5.18 3.79
CA THR A 415 -8.52 6.10 4.21
C THR A 415 -8.32 7.20 3.17
N TYR A 416 -8.25 6.82 1.90
CA TYR A 416 -8.09 7.74 0.79
C TYR A 416 -9.28 8.70 0.62
N CYS A 417 -10.51 8.22 0.86
CA CYS A 417 -11.70 9.07 0.93
C CYS A 417 -11.53 10.20 1.97
N GLY A 418 -10.99 9.88 3.15
CA GLY A 418 -10.66 10.87 4.17
C GLY A 418 -9.59 11.88 3.72
N MET A 419 -8.56 11.41 3.02
CA MET A 419 -7.51 12.26 2.44
C MET A 419 -8.09 13.24 1.40
N VAL A 420 -8.94 12.74 0.49
CA VAL A 420 -9.62 13.53 -0.54
C VAL A 420 -10.58 14.54 0.10
N ARG A 421 -11.35 14.13 1.12
CA ARG A 421 -12.22 15.03 1.90
C ARG A 421 -11.42 16.18 2.51
N GLN A 422 -10.29 15.88 3.13
CA GLN A 422 -9.42 16.90 3.74
C GLN A 422 -8.81 17.84 2.70
N LEU A 423 -8.43 17.35 1.52
CA LEU A 423 -7.97 18.19 0.42
C LEU A 423 -9.08 19.15 0.00
N CYS A 424 -10.30 18.65 -0.26
CA CYS A 424 -11.47 19.45 -0.63
C CYS A 424 -11.77 20.56 0.39
N GLU A 425 -11.71 20.25 1.68
CA GLU A 425 -11.94 21.21 2.76
C GLU A 425 -10.91 22.35 2.74
N ARG A 426 -9.63 22.04 2.48
CA ARG A 426 -8.54 23.04 2.43
C ARG A 426 -8.54 23.92 1.19
N VAL A 427 -9.08 23.42 0.07
CA VAL A 427 -9.29 24.25 -1.14
C VAL A 427 -10.68 24.90 -1.16
N HIS A 428 -11.41 24.86 -0.05
CA HIS A 428 -12.74 25.46 0.14
C HIS A 428 -13.84 24.88 -0.77
N TRP A 429 -13.75 23.60 -1.11
CA TRP A 429 -14.82 22.85 -1.81
C TRP A 429 -15.67 22.08 -0.80
N ASN A 430 -16.37 22.82 0.06
CA ASN A 430 -17.13 22.28 1.19
C ASN A 430 -18.22 21.29 0.75
N ASP A 431 -18.87 21.53 -0.39
CA ASP A 431 -19.91 20.64 -0.94
C ASP A 431 -19.34 19.25 -1.25
N MET A 432 -18.16 19.21 -1.90
CA MET A 432 -17.48 17.95 -2.19
C MET A 432 -16.98 17.27 -0.91
N ALA A 433 -16.46 18.05 0.04
CA ALA A 433 -16.00 17.52 1.32
C ALA A 433 -17.15 16.83 2.07
N ALA A 434 -18.34 17.41 2.10
CA ALA A 434 -19.53 16.83 2.72
C ALA A 434 -19.93 15.48 2.08
N LEU A 435 -19.86 15.37 0.75
CA LEU A 435 -20.15 14.12 0.04
C LEU A 435 -19.18 13.00 0.44
N PHE A 436 -17.88 13.29 0.50
CA PHE A 436 -16.89 12.30 0.92
C PHE A 436 -16.99 11.94 2.41
N ASP A 437 -17.39 12.89 3.26
CA ASP A 437 -17.61 12.62 4.69
C ASP A 437 -18.74 11.61 4.92
N CYS A 438 -19.82 11.71 4.14
CA CYS A 438 -20.91 10.73 4.13
C CYS A 438 -20.48 9.36 3.55
N LEU A 439 -19.59 9.34 2.56
CA LEU A 439 -19.14 8.12 1.89
C LEU A 439 -18.12 7.31 2.71
N MET A 440 -17.21 7.98 3.41
CA MET A 440 -16.12 7.35 4.15
C MET A 440 -16.57 6.21 5.09
N PRO A 441 -17.56 6.38 5.99
CA PRO A 441 -17.98 5.29 6.88
C PRO A 441 -18.61 4.12 6.10
N ARG A 442 -19.32 4.39 5.01
CA ARG A 442 -19.92 3.35 4.15
C ARG A 442 -18.86 2.49 3.48
N LEU A 443 -17.79 3.13 2.98
CA LEU A 443 -16.63 2.39 2.47
C LEU A 443 -15.92 1.61 3.59
N ASN A 444 -15.74 2.20 4.77
CA ASN A 444 -15.02 1.55 5.86
C ASN A 444 -15.73 0.27 6.35
N PHE A 445 -17.06 0.31 6.50
CA PHE A 445 -17.84 -0.83 6.98
C PHE A 445 -18.34 -1.73 5.84
N GLY A 446 -18.47 -1.21 4.61
CA GLY A 446 -19.08 -1.94 3.50
C GLY A 446 -20.60 -2.05 3.66
N ALA A 447 -21.23 -0.99 4.18
CA ALA A 447 -22.63 -1.00 4.57
C ALA A 447 -23.39 0.22 4.04
N ALA A 448 -24.70 0.10 3.87
CA ALA A 448 -25.57 1.21 3.54
C ALA A 448 -25.64 2.22 4.69
N THR A 449 -26.05 3.45 4.36
CA THR A 449 -26.13 4.56 5.33
C THR A 449 -26.99 4.20 6.56
N GLU A 450 -28.04 3.42 6.37
CA GLU A 450 -29.01 3.03 7.40
C GLU A 450 -28.44 2.02 8.40
N ALA A 451 -27.50 1.18 7.97
CA ALA A 451 -26.85 0.16 8.80
C ALA A 451 -25.67 0.73 9.62
N LEU A 452 -25.13 1.89 9.23
CA LEU A 452 -23.97 2.50 9.91
C LEU A 452 -24.08 2.66 11.44
N PRO A 453 -25.25 3.02 12.02
CA PRO A 453 -25.39 3.10 13.47
C PRO A 453 -25.14 1.75 14.16
N LEU A 454 -25.50 0.64 13.52
CA LEU A 454 -25.32 -0.72 14.03
C LEU A 454 -23.86 -1.15 13.93
N CYS A 455 -23.18 -0.85 12.82
CA CYS A 455 -21.76 -1.20 12.62
C CYS A 455 -20.81 -0.50 13.62
N ARG A 456 -21.28 0.54 14.32
CA ARG A 456 -20.52 1.23 15.38
C ARG A 456 -20.51 0.47 16.70
N ILE A 457 -21.39 -0.51 16.88
CA ILE A 457 -21.47 -1.30 18.11
C ILE A 457 -20.32 -2.32 18.12
N PRO A 458 -19.47 -2.35 19.16
CA PRO A 458 -18.41 -3.35 19.28
C PRO A 458 -18.98 -4.77 19.23
N GLY A 459 -18.55 -5.57 18.25
CA GLY A 459 -19.02 -6.94 18.05
C GLY A 459 -20.12 -7.12 16.99
N VAL A 460 -20.70 -6.03 16.49
CA VAL A 460 -21.64 -6.05 15.37
C VAL A 460 -20.91 -5.55 14.13
N ARG A 461 -20.58 -6.48 13.22
CA ARG A 461 -20.17 -6.17 11.85
C ARG A 461 -21.07 -7.01 10.95
N ASP A 462 -21.80 -6.36 10.06
CA ASP A 462 -22.74 -7.00 9.14
C ASP A 462 -22.03 -7.93 8.14
#